data_AF-A0A3N5G255-F1
#
_entry.id   AF-A0A3N5G255-F1
#
_cell.length_a   1.000
_cell.length_b   1.000
_cell.length_c   1.000
_cell.angle_alpha   90.00
_cell.angle_beta   90.00
_cell.angle_gamma   90.00
#
_symmetry.space_group_name_H-M   'P 1'
#
loop_
_entity.id
_entity.type
_entity.pdbx_description
1 polymer ?
#
loop_
_entity_poly.entity_id
_entity_poly.type
_entity_poly.pdbx_seq_one_letter_code
_entity_poly.pdbx_strand_id
1 'polypeptide(L)' 'MKAREYYAAVQAAILAAPHVIQSDVAFDEVVENECYIRGVLILIGGYELHLAEYVTTEPQIDRLKYRYHLQTS' A
#
# COMPACT_ATOMS: atom_id res chain seq x y z
N MET A 1 5.05 2.95 -15.88
CA MET A 1 5.24 3.49 -14.51
C MET A 1 6.15 2.52 -13.79
N LYS A 2 7.20 2.98 -13.13
CA LYS A 2 8.08 2.11 -12.36
C LYS A 2 7.44 1.78 -11.01
N ALA A 3 7.85 0.67 -10.40
CA ALA A 3 7.38 0.25 -9.08
C ALA A 3 7.52 1.35 -8.01
N ARG A 4 8.61 2.13 -8.06
CA ARG A 4 8.81 3.29 -7.16
C ARG A 4 7.78 4.40 -7.34
N GLU A 5 7.40 4.68 -8.58
CA GLU A 5 6.38 5.69 -8.90
C GLU A 5 5.00 5.20 -8.41
N TYR A 6 4.73 3.90 -8.53
CA TYR A 6 3.53 3.29 -7.96
C TYR A 6 3.48 3.44 -6.44
N TYR A 7 4.57 3.10 -5.74
CA TYR A 7 4.64 3.27 -4.30
C TYR A 7 4.50 4.73 -3.85
N ALA A 8 5.11 5.67 -4.58
CA ALA A 8 4.93 7.10 -4.31
C ALA A 8 3.45 7.53 -4.45
N ALA A 9 2.73 7.01 -5.44
CA ALA A 9 1.29 7.25 -5.59
C ALA A 9 0.47 6.65 -4.44
N VAL A 10 0.83 5.46 -3.95
CA VAL A 10 0.21 4.83 -2.76
C VAL A 10 0.44 5.70 -1.51
N GLN A 11 1.67 6.17 -1.28
CA GLN A 11 1.98 7.08 -0.18
C GLN A 11 1.20 8.39 -0.26
N ALA A 12 1.09 8.97 -1.45
CA ALA A 12 0.29 10.18 -1.67
C ALA A 12 -1.20 9.95 -1.36
N ALA A 13 -1.75 8.79 -1.75
CA ALA A 13 -3.13 8.42 -1.44
C ALA A 13 -3.36 8.23 0.07
N ILE A 14 -2.41 7.61 0.77
CA ILE A 14 -2.45 7.46 2.24
C ILE A 14 -2.43 8.83 2.92
N LEU A 15 -1.52 9.72 2.50
CA LEU A 15 -1.40 11.07 3.07
C LEU A 15 -2.66 11.93 2.83
N ALA A 16 -3.32 11.75 1.69
CA ALA A 16 -4.55 12.46 1.34
C ALA A 16 -5.80 11.91 2.06
N ALA A 17 -5.71 10.74 2.70
CA ALA A 17 -6.84 10.08 3.34
C ALA A 17 -7.10 10.66 4.75
N PRO A 18 -8.22 11.38 4.98
CA PRO A 18 -8.45 12.09 6.25
C PRO A 18 -8.74 11.15 7.44
N HIS A 19 -9.01 9.88 7.16
CA HIS A 19 -9.28 8.86 8.17
C HIS A 19 -8.01 8.15 8.65
N VAL A 20 -6.86 8.36 7.99
CA VAL A 20 -5.58 7.78 8.41
C VAL A 20 -4.91 8.71 9.43
N ILE A 21 -4.64 8.19 10.62
CA ILE A 21 -3.92 8.90 11.69
C ILE A 21 -2.42 8.62 11.59
N GLN A 22 -2.06 7.37 11.31
CA GLN A 22 -0.67 6.92 11.22
C GLN A 22 -0.57 5.83 10.14
N SER A 23 0.57 5.80 9.45
CA SER A 23 0.90 4.77 8.48
C SER A 23 2.25 4.17 8.78
N ASP A 24 2.33 2.84 8.82
CA ASP A 24 3.58 2.09 8.79
C ASP A 24 3.52 1.14 7.59
N VAL A 25 4.10 1.58 6.46
CA VAL A 25 4.03 0.88 5.17
C VAL A 25 5.42 0.74 4.57
N ALA A 26 5.89 -0.49 4.46
CA ALA A 26 7.13 -0.85 3.83
C ALA A 26 6.97 -1.11 2.32
N PHE A 27 8.05 -0.85 1.58
CA PHE A 27 8.18 -1.09 0.16
C PHE A 27 9.42 -1.93 -0.11
N ASP A 28 9.21 -3.05 -0.79
CA ASP A 28 10.26 -3.95 -1.27
C ASP A 28 10.21 -3.95 -2.81
N GLU A 29 11.24 -3.39 -3.45
CA GLU A 29 11.41 -3.45 -4.91
C GLU A 29 11.97 -4.83 -5.30
N VAL A 30 11.26 -5.55 -6.18
CA VAL A 30 11.74 -6.84 -6.72
C VAL A 30 12.54 -6.59 -7.98
N VAL A 31 11.92 -5.89 -8.94
CA VAL A 31 12.55 -5.34 -10.15
C VAL A 31 11.89 -4.00 -10.50
N GLU A 32 12.38 -3.32 -11.53
CA GLU A 32 11.95 -1.96 -11.90
C GLU A 32 10.43 -1.80 -12.02
N ASN A 33 9.71 -2.84 -12.46
CA ASN A 33 8.26 -2.84 -12.67
C ASN A 33 7.51 -3.85 -11.78
N GLU A 34 8.12 -4.31 -10.70
CA GLU A 34 7.52 -5.29 -9.79
C GLU A 34 7.88 -5.00 -8.34
N CYS A 35 6.90 -4.99 -7.46
CA CYS A 35 7.13 -4.71 -6.04
C CYS A 35 6.18 -5.43 -5.11
N TYR A 36 6.58 -5.43 -3.84
CA TYR A 36 5.76 -5.80 -2.73
C TYR A 36 5.59 -4.62 -1.77
N ILE A 37 4.35 -4.33 -1.38
CA ILE A 37 4.00 -3.29 -0.41
C ILE A 37 3.28 -3.98 0.73
N ARG A 38 3.66 -3.70 1.97
CA ARG A 38 2.93 -4.22 3.14
C ARG A 38 2.98 -3.25 4.29
N GLY A 39 1.98 -3.30 5.15
CA GLY A 39 1.93 -2.42 6.29
C GLY A 39 0.62 -2.43 7.04
N VAL A 40 0.49 -1.46 7.93
CA VAL A 40 -0.72 -1.16 8.67
C VAL A 40 -1.00 0.34 8.62
N LEU A 41 -2.28 0.69 8.43
CA LEU A 41 -2.77 2.05 8.62
C LEU A 41 -3.59 2.09 9.91
N ILE A 42 -3.27 3.01 10.80
CA ILE A 42 -4.08 3.31 11.98
C ILE A 42 -5.11 4.34 11.55
N LEU A 43 -6.39 4.00 11.70
CA LEU A 43 -7.50 4.84 11.30
C LEU A 43 -8.19 5.47 12.52
N ILE A 44 -8.96 6.53 12.26
CA ILE A 44 -9.86 7.13 13.24
C ILE A 44 -10.77 6.07 13.87
N GLY A 45 -11.01 6.16 15.18
CA GLY A 45 -11.89 5.23 15.89
C GLY A 45 -11.26 3.91 16.32
N GLY A 46 -9.93 3.79 16.29
CA GLY A 46 -9.21 2.59 16.78
C GLY A 46 -9.28 1.41 15.82
N TYR A 47 -9.39 1.67 14.52
CA TYR A 47 -9.33 0.63 13.49
C TYR A 47 -7.92 0.52 12.93
N GLU A 48 -7.52 -0.70 12.62
CA GLU A 48 -6.25 -1.02 11.97
C GLU A 48 -6.53 -1.65 10.61
N LEU A 49 -6.00 -1.07 9.54
CA LEU A 49 -6.08 -1.64 8.20
C LEU A 49 -4.73 -2.25 7.84
N HIS A 50 -4.62 -3.57 7.92
CA HIS A 50 -3.48 -4.28 7.40
C HIS A 50 -3.57 -4.40 5.88
N LEU A 51 -2.52 -3.98 5.18
CA LEU A 51 -2.41 -4.10 3.73
C LEU A 51 -1.20 -4.93 3.33
N ALA A 52 -1.35 -5.69 2.25
CA ALA A 52 -0.27 -6.34 1.54
C ALA A 52 -0.62 -6.41 0.06
N GLU A 53 0.28 -5.97 -0.82
CA GLU A 53 0.09 -5.93 -2.27
C GLU A 53 1.35 -6.45 -2.96
N TYR A 54 1.19 -7.38 -3.90
CA TYR A 54 2.21 -7.77 -4.87
C TYR A 54 1.77 -7.25 -6.23
N VAL A 55 2.56 -6.36 -6.81
CA VAL A 55 2.14 -5.51 -7.94
C VAL A 55 3.16 -5.58 -9.06
N THR A 56 2.68 -5.78 -10.29
CA THR A 56 3.43 -5.53 -11.52
C THR A 56 2.89 -4.25 -12.17
N THR A 57 3.76 -3.39 -12.70
CA THR A 57 3.36 -2.10 -13.30
C THR A 57 3.42 -2.10 -14.82
N GLU A 58 3.92 -3.18 -15.43
CA GLU A 58 3.95 -3.40 -16.88
C GLU A 58 3.34 -4.75 -17.27
N PRO A 59 2.65 -4.85 -18.43
CA PRO A 59 2.35 -3.76 -19.38
C PRO A 59 1.30 -2.76 -18.84
N GLN A 60 0.64 -3.11 -17.74
CA GLN A 60 -0.31 -2.28 -17.01
C GLN A 60 -0.13 -2.56 -15.51
N ILE A 61 -0.70 -1.69 -14.68
CA ILE A 61 -0.75 -1.93 -13.24
C ILE A 61 -1.67 -3.13 -12.98
N ASP A 62 -1.11 -4.19 -12.42
CA ASP A 62 -1.83 -5.37 -11.99
C ASP A 62 -1.44 -5.74 -10.56
N ARG A 63 -2.44 -5.92 -9.70
CA ARG A 63 -2.27 -6.34 -8.32
C ARG A 63 -2.45 -7.86 -8.26
N LEU A 64 -1.41 -8.57 -8.70
CA LEU A 64 -1.41 -10.04 -8.79
C LEU A 64 -1.84 -10.72 -7.48
N LYS A 65 -1.48 -10.14 -6.33
CA LYS A 65 -2.02 -10.53 -5.03
C LYS A 65 -2.24 -9.30 -4.18
N TYR A 66 -3.37 -9.24 -3.49
CA TYR A 66 -3.61 -8.20 -2.49
C TYR A 66 -4.40 -8.75 -1.31
N ARG A 67 -4.20 -8.14 -0.15
CA ARG A 67 -4.97 -8.37 1.06
C ARG A 67 -5.17 -7.05 1.77
N TYR A 68 -6.42 -6.74 2.06
CA TYR A 68 -6.81 -5.68 2.97
C TYR A 68 -7.61 -6.31 4.09
N HIS A 69 -7.17 -6.12 5.33
CA HIS A 69 -7.83 -6.68 6.50
C HIS A 69 -8.04 -5.56 7.52
N LEU A 70 -9.30 -5.15 7.65
CA LEU A 70 -9.72 -4.19 8.66
C LEU A 70 -9.98 -4.93 9.96
N GLN A 71 -9.31 -4.48 11.03
CA GLN A 71 -9.46 -5.00 12.38
C GLN A 71 -9.82 -3.85 13.32
N THR A 72 -10.39 -4.22 14.46
CA THR A 72 -10.58 -3.32 15.61
C THR A 72 -9.53 -3.68 16.63
N SER A 73 -8.81 -2.67 17.13
CA SER A 73 -7.87 -2.84 18.24
C SER A 73 -8.59 -3.11 19.56
#